data_AF-A0A7Z7MXC1-F1
#
_entry.id   AF-A0A7Z7MXC1-F1
#
_cell.length_a   1.000
_cell.length_b   1.000
_cell.length_c   1.000
_cell.angle_alpha   90.00
_cell.angle_beta   90.00
_cell.angle_gamma   90.00
#
_symmetry.space_group_name_H-M   'P 1'
#
loop_
_entity.id
_entity.type
_entity.pdbx_description
1 polymer ?
#
loop_
_entity_poly.entity_id
_entity_poly.type
_entity_poly.pdbx_seq_one_letter_code
_entity_poly.pdbx_strand_id
1 'polypeptide(L)'
;MHVNAPLVDQQPPEIRTQRRRLRACHECDWVSALPPLKSGEKASCPRCSHVLVKRHRYPAQRSMALAAASLIALLLAVSYPFVSFSYSGVSNRIELSETASTLITFHQPVVAIGVVMTIVVLPAVYLLGTLWLQYGLLRNDPLPFSRSTARSLSHLTPWMMADVFIVGALVSLFKVAGLADIDLGLAFWAFCVFAILLLMTVQSIDADWMWFALEGEPLVPEGTQTGMSAAAQRLTSCPTCGLINRISPDRKHHCVRCHERLHPRLPHSIQRTWALLAAATVMYIPANIYPIMTTTSLGDSSPSTIVGGIVELIQAGSWPVAGVIFVASIIVPVGKLCALAWLCTVANRSHALNAQTRTTLYRITEFIGRWSMVDIFVVAILVALIRADSLMTVNPGPAALAFGSVVVLTMLAAMTFDPRLLWDAPITKHPGRQAARKEIIDG
;
A
#
# COMPACT_ATOMS: atom_id res chain seq x y z
N MET A 1 -22.21 5.66 36.77
CA MET A 1 -22.23 7.12 36.59
C MET A 1 -22.39 7.38 35.10
N HIS A 2 -23.64 7.55 34.65
CA HIS A 2 -24.01 7.68 33.24
C HIS A 2 -23.50 9.02 32.71
N VAL A 3 -22.47 8.98 31.86
CA VAL A 3 -22.17 10.11 30.97
C VAL A 3 -23.19 10.02 29.84
N ASN A 4 -24.15 10.95 29.85
CA ASN A 4 -24.98 11.25 28.69
C ASN A 4 -24.05 11.66 27.54
N ALA A 5 -23.54 10.69 26.79
CA ALA A 5 -23.02 10.92 25.46
C ALA A 5 -24.21 11.47 24.66
N PRO A 6 -24.12 12.69 24.09
CA PRO A 6 -25.20 13.16 23.24
C PRO A 6 -25.37 12.14 22.11
N LEU A 7 -26.62 11.70 21.88
CA LEU A 7 -27.01 10.96 20.69
C LEU A 7 -26.29 11.59 19.50
N VAL A 8 -25.33 10.86 18.94
CA VAL A 8 -24.47 11.35 17.86
C VAL A 8 -25.38 11.71 16.72
N ASP A 9 -25.53 13.01 16.47
CA ASP A 9 -26.31 13.57 15.37
C ASP A 9 -25.78 13.00 14.03
N GLN A 10 -26.60 12.15 13.43
CA GLN A 10 -26.30 11.27 12.29
C GLN A 10 -26.52 11.96 10.94
N GLN A 11 -26.88 13.26 10.96
CA GLN A 11 -27.09 14.02 9.74
C GLN A 11 -25.80 14.06 8.89
N PRO A 12 -25.91 13.98 7.55
CA PRO A 12 -24.78 14.19 6.66
C PRO A 12 -24.06 15.48 7.07
N PRO A 13 -22.71 15.51 7.10
CA PRO A 13 -21.96 16.70 7.48
C PRO A 13 -22.29 17.94 6.60
N GLU A 14 -22.97 17.72 5.48
CA GLU A 14 -23.54 18.68 4.54
C GLU A 14 -24.57 19.65 5.18
N ILE A 15 -25.25 19.24 6.27
CA ILE A 15 -26.27 20.06 6.95
C ILE A 15 -25.65 21.01 7.99
N ARG A 16 -24.38 20.79 8.38
CA ARG A 16 -23.67 21.63 9.36
C ARG A 16 -22.87 22.73 8.68
N THR A 17 -23.41 23.95 8.67
CA THR A 17 -22.79 25.15 8.12
C THR A 17 -21.71 25.79 9.01
N GLN A 18 -21.53 25.38 10.27
CA GLN A 18 -20.84 26.26 11.25
C GLN A 18 -19.48 25.82 11.84
N ARG A 19 -18.96 24.60 11.62
CA ARG A 19 -17.64 24.24 12.20
C ARG A 19 -16.60 23.97 11.12
N ARG A 20 -15.67 24.92 10.93
CA ARG A 20 -14.40 24.72 10.21
C ARG A 20 -13.64 23.57 10.90
N ARG A 21 -13.67 22.38 10.32
CA ARG A 21 -12.94 21.21 10.85
C ARG A 21 -11.47 21.35 10.48
N LEU A 22 -10.56 21.09 11.40
CA LEU A 22 -9.12 21.19 11.13
C LEU A 22 -8.53 19.81 10.83
N ARG A 23 -7.70 19.75 9.78
CA ARG A 23 -6.90 18.58 9.43
C ARG A 23 -5.45 19.00 9.20
N ALA A 24 -4.52 18.18 9.65
CA ALA A 24 -3.11 18.32 9.29
C ALA A 24 -2.77 17.31 8.19
N CYS A 25 -2.11 17.77 7.13
CA CYS A 25 -1.72 16.92 6.01
C CYS A 25 -0.71 15.85 6.44
N HIS A 26 -0.93 14.59 6.04
CA HIS A 26 -0.01 13.49 6.34
C HIS A 26 1.35 13.60 5.64
N GLU A 27 1.43 14.32 4.51
CA GLU A 27 2.68 14.48 3.77
C GLU A 27 3.50 15.71 4.17
N CYS A 28 2.87 16.88 4.30
CA CYS A 28 3.59 18.15 4.52
C CYS A 28 3.31 18.79 5.88
N ASP A 29 2.55 18.10 6.74
CA ASP A 29 2.20 18.51 8.11
C ASP A 29 1.42 19.82 8.22
N TRP A 30 0.93 20.37 7.11
CA TRP A 30 0.24 21.66 7.06
C TRP A 30 -1.18 21.57 7.63
N VAL A 31 -1.50 22.45 8.59
CA VAL A 31 -2.83 22.53 9.20
C VAL A 31 -3.76 23.39 8.34
N SER A 32 -4.86 22.81 7.88
CA SER A 32 -5.87 23.46 7.05
C SER A 32 -7.27 23.25 7.62
N ALA A 33 -8.11 24.26 7.46
CA ALA A 33 -9.54 24.12 7.67
C ALA A 33 -10.18 23.45 6.45
N LEU A 34 -10.92 22.38 6.69
CA LEU A 34 -11.76 21.75 5.69
C LEU A 34 -12.98 22.63 5.41
N PRO A 35 -13.25 22.98 4.15
CA PRO A 35 -14.52 23.59 3.78
C PRO A 35 -15.67 22.60 3.98
N PRO A 36 -16.93 23.06 4.10
CA PRO A 36 -18.08 22.18 4.00
C PRO A 36 -18.09 21.52 2.62
N LEU A 37 -17.87 20.20 2.58
CA LEU A 37 -17.82 19.41 1.35
C LEU A 37 -19.19 18.80 1.07
N LYS A 38 -19.69 18.96 -0.16
CA LYS A 38 -20.88 18.26 -0.66
C LYS A 38 -20.53 16.86 -1.13
N SER A 39 -21.56 16.01 -1.29
CA SER A 39 -21.43 14.70 -1.93
C SER A 39 -20.70 14.77 -3.28
N GLY A 40 -19.57 14.05 -3.42
CA GLY A 40 -18.74 13.99 -4.64
C GLY A 40 -17.55 14.95 -4.64
N GLU A 41 -17.47 15.89 -3.69
CA GLU A 41 -16.35 16.83 -3.59
C GLU A 41 -15.15 16.26 -2.82
N LYS A 42 -13.97 16.82 -3.09
CA LYS A 42 -12.72 16.50 -2.40
C LYS A 42 -12.03 17.77 -1.91
N ALA A 43 -11.38 17.70 -0.76
CA ALA A 43 -10.51 18.75 -0.25
C ALA A 43 -9.04 18.34 -0.44
N SER A 44 -8.24 19.23 -1.02
CA SER A 44 -6.79 19.04 -1.17
C SER A 44 -6.00 20.03 -0.31
N CYS A 45 -4.83 19.61 0.13
CA CYS A 45 -3.91 20.47 0.89
C CYS A 45 -3.41 21.62 -0.01
N PRO A 46 -3.49 22.89 0.45
CA PRO A 46 -3.04 24.03 -0.35
C PRO A 46 -1.52 24.09 -0.52
N ARG A 47 -0.74 23.41 0.34
CA ARG A 47 0.73 23.43 0.30
C ARG A 47 1.32 22.37 -0.63
N CYS A 48 0.87 21.12 -0.51
CA CYS A 48 1.46 19.99 -1.26
C CYS A 48 0.51 19.36 -2.28
N SER A 49 -0.74 19.81 -2.39
CA SER A 49 -1.81 19.23 -3.23
C SER A 49 -2.29 17.81 -2.86
N HIS A 50 -1.86 17.25 -1.73
CA HIS A 50 -2.34 15.94 -1.25
C HIS A 50 -3.84 16.00 -0.93
N VAL A 51 -4.61 14.99 -1.33
CA VAL A 51 -6.06 14.91 -1.03
C VAL A 51 -6.24 14.59 0.45
N LEU A 52 -6.87 15.50 1.21
CA LEU A 52 -7.10 15.34 2.65
C LEU A 52 -8.35 14.50 2.93
N VAL A 53 -9.45 14.80 2.25
CA VAL A 53 -10.74 14.13 2.43
C VAL A 53 -11.48 14.09 1.08
N LYS A 54 -12.21 12.99 0.83
CA LYS A 54 -13.08 12.82 -0.33
C LYS A 54 -14.45 12.36 0.16
N ARG A 55 -15.51 13.10 -0.19
CA ARG A 55 -16.88 12.78 0.21
C ARG A 55 -17.58 11.97 -0.88
N HIS A 56 -18.09 10.80 -0.50
CA HIS A 56 -18.89 9.96 -1.40
C HIS A 56 -20.38 10.06 -1.07
N ARG A 57 -21.23 10.02 -2.11
CA ARG A 57 -22.68 9.93 -1.94
C ARG A 57 -23.05 8.53 -1.40
N TYR A 58 -23.86 8.49 -0.34
CA TYR A 58 -24.26 7.27 0.37
C TYR A 58 -23.06 6.34 0.71
N PRO A 59 -22.11 6.81 1.53
CA PRO A 59 -20.82 6.15 1.72
C PRO A 59 -20.96 4.72 2.27
N ALA A 60 -21.89 4.47 3.20
CA ALA A 60 -22.12 3.14 3.76
C ALA A 60 -22.72 2.14 2.76
N GLN A 61 -23.81 2.51 2.09
CA GLN A 61 -24.49 1.61 1.14
C GLN A 61 -23.59 1.28 -0.06
N ARG A 62 -22.88 2.28 -0.59
CA ARG A 62 -21.98 2.10 -1.73
C ARG A 62 -20.81 1.17 -1.39
N SER A 63 -20.14 1.42 -0.26
CA SER A 63 -19.00 0.58 0.15
C SER A 63 -19.43 -0.84 0.51
N MET A 64 -20.61 -1.01 1.13
CA MET A 64 -21.18 -2.33 1.41
C MET A 64 -21.52 -3.11 0.13
N ALA A 65 -22.18 -2.46 -0.85
CA ALA A 65 -22.53 -3.10 -2.11
C ALA A 65 -21.29 -3.53 -2.91
N LEU A 66 -20.27 -2.66 -2.99
CA LEU A 66 -19.00 -2.98 -3.64
C LEU A 66 -18.25 -4.10 -2.91
N ALA A 67 -18.25 -4.09 -1.58
CA ALA A 67 -17.61 -5.13 -0.79
C ALA A 67 -18.29 -6.50 -0.98
N ALA A 68 -19.63 -6.54 -0.98
CA ALA A 68 -20.39 -7.76 -1.22
C ALA A 68 -20.15 -8.30 -2.64
N ALA A 69 -20.20 -7.44 -3.66
CA ALA A 69 -19.92 -7.83 -5.04
C ALA A 69 -18.47 -8.34 -5.22
N SER A 70 -17.50 -7.68 -4.56
CA SER A 70 -16.09 -8.12 -4.57
C SER A 70 -15.94 -9.49 -3.91
N LEU A 71 -16.66 -9.75 -2.81
CA LEU A 71 -16.57 -11.04 -2.10
C LEU A 71 -17.15 -12.18 -2.94
N ILE A 72 -18.26 -11.94 -3.63
CA ILE A 72 -18.84 -12.90 -4.58
C ILE A 72 -17.87 -13.15 -5.74
N ALA A 73 -17.29 -12.10 -6.32
CA ALA A 73 -16.31 -12.23 -7.40
C ALA A 73 -15.06 -13.01 -6.96
N LEU A 74 -14.58 -12.79 -5.71
CA LEU A 74 -13.49 -13.57 -5.12
C LEU A 74 -13.86 -15.05 -4.98
N LEU A 75 -15.07 -15.34 -4.49
CA LEU A 75 -15.55 -16.72 -4.34
C LEU A 75 -15.61 -17.44 -5.70
N LEU A 76 -16.11 -16.76 -6.73
CA LEU A 76 -16.10 -17.28 -8.11
C LEU A 76 -14.67 -17.47 -8.62
N ALA A 77 -13.77 -16.52 -8.39
CA ALA A 77 -12.38 -16.64 -8.83
C ALA A 77 -11.66 -17.84 -8.20
N VAL A 78 -11.96 -18.18 -6.94
CA VAL A 78 -11.33 -19.32 -6.24
C VAL A 78 -12.00 -20.67 -6.59
N SER A 79 -13.28 -20.67 -7.00
CA SER A 79 -14.04 -21.91 -7.23
C SER A 79 -13.94 -22.48 -8.65
N TYR A 80 -13.41 -21.72 -9.61
CA TYR A 80 -13.31 -22.13 -11.01
C TYR A 80 -11.84 -22.25 -11.46
N PRO A 81 -11.54 -23.05 -12.50
CA PRO A 81 -10.19 -23.16 -13.03
C PRO A 81 -9.74 -21.84 -13.69
N PHE A 82 -8.50 -21.43 -13.40
CA PHE A 82 -7.92 -20.16 -13.82
C PHE A 82 -7.48 -20.20 -15.28
N VAL A 83 -6.75 -21.25 -15.67
CA VAL A 83 -6.33 -21.50 -17.05
C VAL A 83 -6.55 -22.97 -17.39
N SER A 84 -7.03 -23.22 -18.60
CA SER A 84 -7.09 -24.55 -19.20
C SER A 84 -6.25 -24.58 -20.46
N PHE A 85 -5.50 -25.64 -20.66
CA PHE A 85 -4.72 -25.85 -21.88
C PHE A 85 -5.17 -27.15 -22.55
N SER A 86 -5.12 -27.16 -23.88
CA SER A 86 -5.30 -28.38 -24.67
C SER A 86 -4.08 -28.56 -25.58
N TYR A 87 -3.33 -29.63 -25.35
CA TYR A 87 -2.24 -30.05 -26.24
C TYR A 87 -2.30 -31.58 -26.35
N SER A 88 -2.35 -32.09 -27.58
CA SER A 88 -2.41 -33.54 -27.86
C SER A 88 -3.54 -34.31 -27.13
N GLY A 89 -4.73 -33.70 -26.97
CA GLY A 89 -5.94 -34.37 -26.46
C GLY A 89 -6.04 -34.57 -24.95
N VAL A 90 -5.04 -34.15 -24.17
CA VAL A 90 -5.08 -34.14 -22.70
C VAL A 90 -5.34 -32.72 -22.21
N SER A 91 -6.50 -32.50 -21.57
CA SER A 91 -6.83 -31.21 -20.97
C SER A 91 -6.33 -31.17 -19.52
N ASN A 92 -5.46 -30.22 -19.19
CA ASN A 92 -5.06 -29.97 -17.80
C ASN A 92 -5.64 -28.62 -17.34
N ARG A 93 -6.09 -28.57 -16.08
CA ARG A 93 -6.73 -27.37 -15.49
C ARG A 93 -5.90 -26.92 -14.31
N ILE A 94 -5.62 -25.62 -14.24
CA ILE A 94 -4.85 -25.05 -13.13
C ILE A 94 -5.78 -24.20 -12.29
N GLU A 95 -5.90 -24.55 -11.01
CA GLU A 95 -6.60 -23.75 -10.02
C GLU A 95 -5.65 -22.79 -9.27
N LEU A 96 -6.15 -21.65 -8.81
CA LEU A 96 -5.38 -20.69 -8.00
C LEU A 96 -4.87 -21.31 -6.68
N SER A 97 -5.65 -22.21 -6.10
CA SER A 97 -5.33 -23.00 -4.90
C SER A 97 -4.16 -23.97 -5.15
N GLU A 98 -4.14 -24.59 -6.33
CA GLU A 98 -3.15 -25.58 -6.73
C GLU A 98 -1.76 -24.95 -6.92
N THR A 99 -1.71 -23.73 -7.43
CA THR A 99 -0.49 -22.90 -7.52
C THR A 99 0.21 -22.75 -6.15
N ALA A 100 -0.55 -22.61 -5.07
CA ALA A 100 0.03 -22.49 -3.73
C ALA A 100 0.53 -23.84 -3.18
N SER A 101 -0.27 -24.90 -3.36
CA SER A 101 0.09 -26.25 -2.89
C SER A 101 1.35 -26.80 -3.56
N THR A 102 1.53 -26.48 -4.84
CA THR A 102 2.71 -26.87 -5.62
C THR A 102 3.98 -26.16 -5.14
N LEU A 103 3.93 -24.85 -4.84
CA LEU A 103 5.09 -24.15 -4.27
C LEU A 103 5.47 -24.66 -2.86
N ILE A 104 4.49 -25.05 -2.03
CA ILE A 104 4.76 -25.61 -0.69
C ILE A 104 5.54 -26.93 -0.79
N THR A 105 5.21 -27.75 -1.79
CA THR A 105 5.86 -29.05 -2.03
C THR A 105 7.33 -28.90 -2.46
N PHE A 106 7.72 -27.77 -3.05
CA PHE A 106 9.07 -27.53 -3.59
C PHE A 106 9.99 -26.70 -2.67
N HIS A 107 9.82 -26.85 -1.35
CA HIS A 107 10.67 -26.21 -0.32
C HIS A 107 10.68 -24.67 -0.36
N GLN A 108 9.68 -24.02 -0.98
CA GLN A 108 9.51 -22.57 -1.00
C GLN A 108 8.19 -22.10 -0.35
N PRO A 109 7.86 -22.56 0.89
CA PRO A 109 6.56 -22.30 1.51
C PRO A 109 6.32 -20.81 1.79
N VAL A 110 7.38 -20.03 2.01
CA VAL A 110 7.28 -18.59 2.33
C VAL A 110 6.65 -17.81 1.17
N VAL A 111 7.06 -18.08 -0.08
CA VAL A 111 6.50 -17.41 -1.27
C VAL A 111 5.04 -17.84 -1.48
N ALA A 112 4.75 -19.14 -1.35
CA ALA A 112 3.40 -19.67 -1.49
C ALA A 112 2.41 -19.02 -0.50
N ILE A 113 2.81 -18.95 0.78
CA ILE A 113 2.02 -18.30 1.83
C ILE A 113 1.84 -16.82 1.51
N GLY A 114 2.90 -16.12 1.08
CA GLY A 114 2.80 -14.70 0.69
C GLY A 114 1.78 -14.46 -0.43
N VAL A 115 1.78 -15.31 -1.45
CA VAL A 115 0.85 -15.24 -2.60
C VAL A 115 -0.60 -15.48 -2.13
N VAL A 116 -0.88 -16.58 -1.43
CA VAL A 116 -2.24 -16.87 -0.94
C VAL A 116 -2.74 -15.81 0.04
N MET A 117 -1.86 -15.37 0.94
CA MET A 117 -2.19 -14.39 1.95
C MET A 117 -2.57 -13.05 1.31
N THR A 118 -1.83 -12.60 0.30
CA THR A 118 -2.05 -11.28 -0.34
C THR A 118 -3.19 -11.28 -1.37
N ILE A 119 -3.45 -12.41 -2.04
CA ILE A 119 -4.46 -12.52 -3.10
C ILE A 119 -5.83 -12.92 -2.56
N VAL A 120 -5.87 -13.83 -1.59
CA VAL A 120 -7.13 -14.43 -1.12
C VAL A 120 -7.45 -14.00 0.31
N VAL A 121 -6.55 -14.29 1.25
CA VAL A 121 -6.87 -14.17 2.69
C VAL A 121 -7.03 -12.71 3.12
N LEU A 122 -6.05 -11.85 2.82
CA LEU A 122 -6.09 -10.43 3.22
C LEU A 122 -7.26 -9.69 2.56
N PRO A 123 -7.54 -9.84 1.26
CA PRO A 123 -8.75 -9.27 0.67
C PRO A 123 -10.04 -9.83 1.25
N ALA A 124 -10.15 -11.14 1.52
CA ALA A 124 -11.33 -11.70 2.17
C ALA A 124 -11.56 -11.11 3.57
N VAL A 125 -10.51 -11.02 4.40
CA VAL A 125 -10.57 -10.40 5.73
C VAL A 125 -10.95 -8.91 5.62
N TYR A 126 -10.39 -8.19 4.65
CA TYR A 126 -10.73 -6.80 4.39
C TYR A 126 -12.20 -6.64 4.02
N LEU A 127 -12.71 -7.43 3.07
CA LEU A 127 -14.10 -7.38 2.59
C LEU A 127 -15.10 -7.78 3.67
N LEU A 128 -14.80 -8.80 4.47
CA LEU A 128 -15.65 -9.16 5.61
C LEU A 128 -15.63 -8.07 6.69
N GLY A 129 -14.47 -7.47 6.95
CA GLY A 129 -14.33 -6.36 7.88
C GLY A 129 -15.10 -5.11 7.44
N THR A 130 -15.11 -4.78 6.14
CA THR A 130 -15.90 -3.67 5.61
C THR A 130 -17.39 -3.96 5.68
N LEU A 131 -17.84 -5.16 5.30
CA LEU A 131 -19.24 -5.56 5.44
C LEU A 131 -19.71 -5.46 6.90
N TRP A 132 -18.92 -5.96 7.85
CA TRP A 132 -19.21 -5.87 9.29
C TRP A 132 -19.36 -4.41 9.76
N LEU A 133 -18.41 -3.54 9.38
CA LEU A 133 -18.42 -2.13 9.76
C LEU A 133 -19.62 -1.39 9.17
N GLN A 134 -19.84 -1.52 7.86
CA GLN A 134 -20.90 -0.80 7.17
C GLN A 134 -22.29 -1.29 7.59
N TYR A 135 -22.43 -2.59 7.90
CA TYR A 135 -23.66 -3.14 8.43
C TYR A 135 -24.03 -2.56 9.81
N GLY A 136 -23.07 -2.46 10.72
CA GLY A 136 -23.28 -1.80 12.02
C GLY A 136 -23.63 -0.32 11.87
N LEU A 137 -22.95 0.37 10.94
CA LEU A 137 -23.24 1.77 10.63
C LEU A 137 -24.63 1.98 10.01
N LEU A 138 -25.11 1.05 9.18
CA LEU A 138 -26.47 1.08 8.61
C LEU A 138 -27.56 0.79 9.65
N ARG A 139 -27.27 -0.06 10.64
CA ARG A 139 -28.18 -0.36 11.75
C ARG A 139 -28.22 0.72 12.83
N ASN A 140 -27.43 1.79 12.70
CA ASN A 140 -27.26 2.83 13.72
C ASN A 140 -26.78 2.30 15.09
N ASP A 141 -26.24 1.09 15.13
CA ASP A 141 -25.71 0.44 16.32
C ASP A 141 -24.34 -0.15 16.00
N PRO A 142 -23.24 0.54 16.35
CA PRO A 142 -21.91 0.09 16.03
C PRO A 142 -21.62 -1.25 16.73
N LEU A 143 -21.52 -2.30 15.92
CA LEU A 143 -21.22 -3.66 16.37
C LEU A 143 -19.97 -3.73 17.26
N PRO A 144 -19.87 -4.76 18.14
CA PRO A 144 -18.68 -4.97 18.94
C PRO A 144 -17.44 -5.06 18.05
N PHE A 145 -16.31 -4.55 18.56
CA PHE A 145 -15.02 -4.47 17.88
C PHE A 145 -14.95 -3.56 16.64
N SER A 146 -16.00 -2.80 16.30
CA SER A 146 -16.01 -1.84 15.18
C SER A 146 -14.78 -0.91 15.15
N ARG A 147 -14.39 -0.33 16.29
CA ARG A 147 -13.19 0.52 16.38
C ARG A 147 -11.91 -0.23 16.01
N SER A 148 -11.75 -1.46 16.50
CA SER A 148 -10.54 -2.26 16.23
C SER A 148 -10.50 -2.68 14.76
N THR A 149 -11.62 -3.12 14.19
CA THR A 149 -11.74 -3.48 12.78
C THR A 149 -11.44 -2.30 11.87
N ALA A 150 -11.98 -1.11 12.16
CA ALA A 150 -11.71 0.11 11.39
C ALA A 150 -10.23 0.51 11.41
N ARG A 151 -9.55 0.35 12.56
CA ARG A 151 -8.10 0.55 12.68
C ARG A 151 -7.33 -0.49 11.87
N SER A 152 -7.62 -1.77 12.04
CA SER A 152 -6.92 -2.86 11.32
C SER A 152 -7.06 -2.71 9.80
N LEU A 153 -8.23 -2.30 9.32
CA LEU A 153 -8.49 -2.09 7.89
C LEU A 153 -7.52 -1.09 7.25
N SER A 154 -7.18 -0.01 7.97
CA SER A 154 -6.21 0.99 7.50
C SER A 154 -4.81 0.41 7.29
N HIS A 155 -4.40 -0.55 8.13
CA HIS A 155 -3.10 -1.21 8.02
C HIS A 155 -3.07 -2.33 6.97
N LEU A 156 -4.21 -2.92 6.63
CA LEU A 156 -4.32 -3.99 5.64
C LEU A 156 -4.29 -3.46 4.20
N THR A 157 -4.79 -2.25 3.99
CA THR A 157 -4.95 -1.64 2.65
C THR A 157 -3.67 -1.67 1.80
N PRO A 158 -2.46 -1.38 2.32
CA PRO A 158 -1.25 -1.40 1.52
C PRO A 158 -0.76 -2.80 1.10
N TRP A 159 -1.25 -3.86 1.75
CA TRP A 159 -0.80 -5.23 1.52
C TRP A 159 -1.65 -5.99 0.50
N MET A 160 -2.84 -5.47 0.17
CA MET A 160 -3.72 -6.04 -0.84
C MET A 160 -3.24 -5.62 -2.23
N MET A 161 -2.84 -6.60 -3.05
CA MET A 161 -2.22 -6.37 -4.35
C MET A 161 -2.90 -7.17 -5.48
N ALA A 162 -4.23 -7.34 -5.40
CA ALA A 162 -4.99 -8.08 -6.40
C ALA A 162 -4.90 -7.44 -7.80
N ASP A 163 -4.84 -6.10 -7.87
CA ASP A 163 -4.61 -5.32 -9.09
C ASP A 163 -3.26 -5.67 -9.73
N VAL A 164 -2.22 -5.78 -8.91
CA VAL A 164 -0.87 -6.13 -9.34
C VAL A 164 -0.79 -7.57 -9.87
N PHE A 165 -1.54 -8.50 -9.25
CA PHE A 165 -1.59 -9.89 -9.71
C PHE A 165 -2.15 -10.03 -11.13
N ILE A 166 -3.19 -9.26 -11.51
CA ILE A 166 -3.74 -9.31 -12.89
C ILE A 166 -2.64 -9.02 -13.91
N VAL A 167 -1.85 -7.99 -13.65
CA VAL A 167 -0.77 -7.57 -14.55
C VAL A 167 0.29 -8.66 -14.63
N GLY A 168 0.64 -9.26 -13.50
CA GLY A 168 1.55 -10.42 -13.46
C GLY A 168 1.01 -11.63 -14.21
N ALA A 169 -0.28 -11.94 -14.06
CA ALA A 169 -0.95 -13.01 -14.80
C ALA A 169 -0.92 -12.75 -16.31
N LEU A 170 -1.25 -11.52 -16.74
CA LEU A 170 -1.24 -11.15 -18.14
C LEU A 170 0.17 -11.25 -18.76
N VAL A 171 1.19 -10.75 -18.06
CA VAL A 171 2.60 -10.86 -18.50
C VAL A 171 3.03 -12.33 -18.58
N SER A 172 2.63 -13.16 -17.61
CA SER A 172 2.92 -14.60 -17.62
C SER A 172 2.25 -15.32 -18.78
N LEU A 173 0.98 -14.98 -19.06
CA LEU A 173 0.22 -15.53 -20.19
C LEU A 173 0.89 -15.18 -21.52
N PHE A 174 1.32 -13.92 -21.71
CA PHE A 174 2.07 -13.53 -22.90
C PHE A 174 3.37 -14.32 -23.07
N LYS A 175 4.07 -14.64 -21.97
CA LYS A 175 5.29 -15.44 -22.00
C LYS A 175 5.03 -16.89 -22.44
N VAL A 176 3.90 -17.48 -22.03
CA VAL A 176 3.54 -18.87 -22.35
C VAL A 176 2.81 -18.99 -23.69
N ALA A 177 2.11 -17.95 -24.15
CA ALA A 177 1.34 -17.96 -25.40
C ALA A 177 2.22 -18.13 -26.65
N GLY A 178 3.53 -17.87 -26.55
CA GLY A 178 4.49 -18.20 -27.61
C GLY A 178 4.81 -19.70 -27.71
N LEU A 179 4.39 -20.51 -26.74
CA LEU A 179 4.71 -21.95 -26.63
C LEU A 179 3.48 -22.85 -26.82
N ALA A 180 2.26 -22.39 -26.54
CA ALA A 180 1.03 -23.18 -26.63
C ALA A 180 -0.24 -22.32 -26.83
N ASP A 181 -1.32 -22.93 -27.33
CA ASP A 181 -2.67 -22.33 -27.36
C ASP A 181 -3.25 -22.30 -25.93
N ILE A 182 -3.61 -21.09 -25.47
CA ILE A 182 -4.06 -20.85 -24.09
C ILE A 182 -5.52 -20.39 -24.08
N ASP A 183 -6.38 -21.15 -23.43
CA ASP A 183 -7.76 -20.76 -23.16
C ASP A 183 -7.90 -20.23 -21.72
N LEU A 184 -8.43 -19.00 -21.62
CA LEU A 184 -8.67 -18.35 -20.33
C LEU A 184 -9.97 -18.85 -19.71
N GLY A 185 -9.87 -19.45 -18.52
CA GLY A 185 -11.02 -19.96 -17.78
C GLY A 185 -11.89 -18.85 -17.18
N LEU A 186 -13.06 -19.23 -16.67
CA LEU A 186 -14.00 -18.31 -16.01
C LEU A 186 -13.36 -17.61 -14.79
N ALA A 187 -12.45 -18.27 -14.07
CA ALA A 187 -11.80 -17.68 -12.91
C ALA A 187 -10.86 -16.52 -13.26
N PHE A 188 -10.23 -16.50 -14.44
CA PHE A 188 -9.43 -15.35 -14.88
C PHE A 188 -10.30 -14.09 -14.98
N TRP A 189 -11.45 -14.19 -15.64
CA TRP A 189 -12.39 -13.08 -15.78
C TRP A 189 -13.02 -12.69 -14.44
N ALA A 190 -13.40 -13.66 -13.61
CA ALA A 190 -13.90 -13.40 -12.26
C ALA A 190 -12.86 -12.69 -11.40
N PHE A 191 -11.58 -13.07 -11.52
CA PHE A 191 -10.48 -12.41 -10.82
C PHE A 191 -10.25 -10.97 -11.33
N CYS A 192 -10.35 -10.74 -12.64
CA CYS A 192 -10.30 -9.39 -13.22
C CYS A 192 -11.39 -8.48 -12.64
N VAL A 193 -12.63 -8.98 -12.60
CA VAL A 193 -13.76 -8.28 -11.98
C VAL A 193 -13.51 -8.06 -10.49
N PHE A 194 -13.02 -9.08 -9.78
CA PHE A 194 -12.68 -8.99 -8.36
C PHE A 194 -11.66 -7.90 -8.07
N ALA A 195 -10.54 -7.80 -8.79
CA ALA A 195 -9.53 -6.79 -8.48
C ALA A 195 -10.03 -5.37 -8.75
N ILE A 196 -10.81 -5.17 -9.82
CA ILE A 196 -11.44 -3.88 -10.11
C ILE A 196 -12.42 -3.52 -9.01
N LEU A 197 -13.31 -4.44 -8.60
CA LEU A 197 -14.27 -4.20 -7.53
C LEU A 197 -13.58 -3.99 -6.17
N LEU A 198 -12.50 -4.71 -5.87
CA LEU A 198 -11.70 -4.51 -4.67
C LEU A 198 -11.08 -3.11 -4.66
N LEU A 199 -10.48 -2.67 -5.78
CA LEU A 199 -9.93 -1.32 -5.92
C LEU A 199 -11.03 -0.26 -5.72
N MET A 200 -12.19 -0.45 -6.34
CA MET A 200 -13.35 0.43 -6.17
C MET A 200 -13.85 0.43 -4.72
N THR A 201 -13.84 -0.71 -4.05
CA THR A 201 -14.22 -0.84 -2.63
C THR A 201 -13.27 -0.03 -1.77
N VAL A 202 -11.94 -0.22 -1.90
CA VAL A 202 -10.92 0.52 -1.17
C VAL A 202 -11.06 2.03 -1.38
N GLN A 203 -11.27 2.48 -2.62
CA GLN A 203 -11.42 3.90 -2.93
C GLN A 203 -12.77 4.49 -2.49
N SER A 204 -13.78 3.66 -2.22
CA SER A 204 -15.11 4.12 -1.79
C SER A 204 -15.21 4.38 -0.29
N ILE A 205 -14.28 3.86 0.50
CA ILE A 205 -14.27 4.03 1.96
C ILE A 205 -13.85 5.46 2.31
N ASP A 206 -14.82 6.25 2.75
CA ASP A 206 -14.57 7.55 3.36
C ASP A 206 -14.17 7.34 4.83
N ALA A 207 -12.87 7.18 5.09
CA ALA A 207 -12.35 6.96 6.45
C ALA A 207 -12.72 8.10 7.41
N ASP A 208 -12.77 9.34 6.93
CA ASP A 208 -13.15 10.51 7.73
C ASP A 208 -14.61 10.43 8.18
N TRP A 209 -15.52 10.12 7.25
CA TRP A 209 -16.93 9.88 7.55
C TRP A 209 -17.13 8.67 8.46
N MET A 210 -16.46 7.55 8.16
CA MET A 210 -16.59 6.30 8.91
C MET A 210 -16.24 6.51 10.38
N TRP A 211 -15.09 7.11 10.67
CA TRP A 211 -14.71 7.42 12.05
C TRP A 211 -15.65 8.46 12.69
N PHE A 212 -16.25 9.35 11.90
CA PHE A 212 -17.19 10.36 12.40
C PHE A 212 -18.51 9.72 12.82
N ALA A 213 -19.01 8.78 12.04
CA ALA A 213 -20.19 8.01 12.39
C ALA A 213 -19.96 7.08 13.59
N LEU A 214 -18.77 6.50 13.74
CA LEU A 214 -18.45 5.58 14.84
C LEU A 214 -18.29 6.28 16.21
N GLU A 215 -17.52 7.37 16.28
CA GLU A 215 -17.07 7.97 17.56
C GLU A 215 -17.37 9.48 17.65
N GLY A 216 -17.97 10.07 16.61
CA GLY A 216 -18.02 11.52 16.47
C GLY A 216 -16.65 12.13 16.17
N GLU A 217 -16.55 13.45 16.31
CA GLU A 217 -15.30 14.20 16.18
C GLU A 217 -15.07 15.03 17.45
N PRO A 218 -14.09 14.63 18.29
CA PRO A 218 -13.66 15.43 19.43
C PRO A 218 -13.22 16.82 18.98
N LEU A 219 -13.38 17.80 19.88
CA LEU A 219 -12.93 19.17 19.63
C LEU A 219 -11.41 19.19 19.41
N VAL A 220 -10.98 20.00 18.44
CA VAL A 220 -9.56 20.22 18.16
C VAL A 220 -8.93 20.96 19.35
N PRO A 221 -7.67 20.67 19.73
CA PRO A 221 -7.02 21.36 20.84
C PRO A 221 -7.05 22.89 20.70
N GLU A 222 -7.31 23.58 21.80
CA GLU A 222 -7.38 25.05 21.83
C GLU A 222 -6.07 25.70 21.39
N GLY A 223 -6.18 26.78 20.62
CA GLY A 223 -5.04 27.51 20.07
C GLY A 223 -4.45 26.91 18.78
N THR A 224 -5.11 25.93 18.16
CA THR A 224 -4.70 25.42 16.84
C THR A 224 -4.90 26.46 15.75
N GLN A 225 -3.83 26.86 15.08
CA GLN A 225 -3.81 27.84 13.99
C GLN A 225 -3.68 27.14 12.64
N THR A 226 -4.48 27.58 11.67
CA THR A 226 -4.35 27.19 10.27
C THR A 226 -3.20 27.94 9.60
N GLY A 227 -2.62 27.37 8.55
CA GLY A 227 -1.55 28.04 7.82
C GLY A 227 -0.15 27.87 8.45
N MET A 228 -0.03 26.93 9.38
CA MET A 228 1.23 26.55 10.02
C MET A 228 1.33 25.02 10.07
N SER A 229 2.55 24.48 10.23
CA SER A 229 2.71 23.04 10.43
C SER A 229 2.18 22.62 11.81
N ALA A 230 1.68 21.39 11.91
CA ALA A 230 1.20 20.84 13.18
C ALA A 230 2.36 20.71 14.18
N ALA A 231 3.54 20.27 13.72
CA ALA A 231 4.73 20.15 14.57
C ALA A 231 5.15 21.49 15.21
N ALA A 232 5.08 22.61 14.48
CA ALA A 232 5.43 23.94 15.02
C ALA A 232 4.54 24.35 16.21
N GLN A 233 3.34 23.76 16.31
CA GLN A 233 2.35 24.05 17.34
C GLN A 233 2.25 22.93 18.40
N ARG A 234 3.18 21.95 18.38
CA ARG A 234 3.16 20.74 19.22
C ARG A 234 1.89 19.90 19.03
N LEU A 235 1.45 19.79 17.78
CA LEU A 235 0.30 18.99 17.36
C LEU A 235 0.76 17.88 16.40
N THR A 236 -0.04 16.82 16.27
CA THR A 236 0.11 15.80 15.21
C THR A 236 -1.26 15.35 14.72
N SER A 237 -1.37 14.93 13.47
CA SER A 237 -2.54 14.17 13.00
C SER A 237 -2.37 12.68 13.30
N CYS A 238 -3.47 12.04 13.68
CA CYS A 238 -3.53 10.59 13.75
C CYS A 238 -3.51 9.99 12.34
N PRO A 239 -2.61 9.04 12.01
CA PRO A 239 -2.56 8.41 10.69
C PRO A 239 -3.81 7.58 10.36
N THR A 240 -4.50 7.07 11.39
CA THR A 240 -5.65 6.17 11.23
C THR A 240 -6.97 6.93 11.06
N CYS A 241 -7.21 7.98 11.86
CA CYS A 241 -8.50 8.67 11.92
C CYS A 241 -8.45 10.17 11.54
N GLY A 242 -7.27 10.70 11.21
CA GLY A 242 -7.08 12.10 10.78
C GLY A 242 -7.23 13.17 11.87
N LEU A 243 -7.60 12.80 13.10
CA LEU A 243 -7.82 13.76 14.20
C LEU A 243 -6.50 14.43 14.64
N ILE A 244 -6.53 15.75 14.84
CA ILE A 244 -5.42 16.51 15.40
C ILE A 244 -5.39 16.32 16.92
N ASN A 245 -4.24 15.93 17.44
CA ASN A 245 -4.00 15.72 18.87
C ASN A 245 -2.81 16.56 19.33
N ARG A 246 -2.86 17.07 20.56
CA ARG A 246 -1.74 17.79 21.17
C ARG A 246 -0.73 16.77 21.72
N ILE A 247 0.55 17.02 21.44
CA ILE A 247 1.66 16.21 21.90
C ILE A 247 2.43 16.97 22.98
N SER A 248 2.80 16.27 24.04
CA SER A 248 3.78 16.72 25.03
C SER A 248 5.07 15.89 24.93
N PRO A 249 6.27 16.47 25.00
CA PRO A 249 7.51 15.70 24.86
C PRO A 249 7.69 14.55 25.86
N ASP A 250 7.05 14.60 27.04
CA ASP A 250 7.36 13.70 28.17
C ASP A 250 6.44 12.49 28.33
N ARG A 251 5.51 12.24 27.41
CA ARG A 251 4.54 11.13 27.53
C ARG A 251 4.34 10.35 26.23
N LYS A 252 3.97 9.07 26.36
CA LYS A 252 3.43 8.30 25.23
C LYS A 252 2.04 8.83 24.92
N HIS A 253 1.79 9.19 23.66
CA HIS A 253 0.50 9.75 23.24
C HIS A 253 -0.31 8.71 22.51
N HIS A 254 -1.60 8.68 22.83
CA HIS A 254 -2.59 7.89 22.12
C HIS A 254 -3.66 8.83 21.59
N CYS A 255 -4.19 8.52 20.41
CA CYS A 255 -5.27 9.30 19.84
C CYS A 255 -6.49 9.26 20.75
N VAL A 256 -7.08 10.42 21.05
CA VAL A 256 -8.27 10.49 21.91
C VAL A 256 -9.52 9.84 21.28
N ARG A 257 -9.48 9.55 19.97
CA ARG A 257 -10.60 8.96 19.20
C ARG A 257 -10.43 7.48 18.91
N CYS A 258 -9.33 7.09 18.26
CA CYS A 258 -9.10 5.70 17.85
C CYS A 258 -8.05 4.96 18.70
N HIS A 259 -7.47 5.63 19.71
CA HIS A 259 -6.40 5.09 20.56
C HIS A 259 -5.15 4.60 19.80
N GLU A 260 -4.95 5.05 18.57
CA GLU A 260 -3.72 4.81 17.81
C GLU A 260 -2.51 5.44 18.52
N ARG A 261 -1.34 4.80 18.42
CA ARG A 261 -0.10 5.39 18.94
C ARG A 261 0.29 6.61 18.11
N LEU A 262 0.49 7.74 18.78
CA LEU A 262 0.82 9.01 18.15
C LEU A 262 2.29 9.34 18.33
N HIS A 263 2.89 9.81 17.24
CA HIS A 263 4.26 10.31 17.21
C HIS A 263 4.29 11.67 16.49
N PRO A 264 5.10 12.64 16.95
CA PRO A 264 5.25 13.92 16.25
C PRO A 264 5.93 13.71 14.89
N ARG A 265 6.98 12.90 14.86
CA ARG A 265 7.60 12.30 13.66
C ARG A 265 7.88 10.82 13.94
N LEU A 266 7.92 9.99 12.91
CA LEU A 266 8.24 8.58 13.09
C LEU A 266 9.63 8.41 13.74
N PRO A 267 9.74 7.66 14.85
CA PRO A 267 11.00 7.55 15.57
C PRO A 267 12.05 6.86 14.72
N HIS A 268 13.25 7.46 14.65
CA HIS A 268 14.38 6.97 13.86
C HIS A 268 14.04 6.70 12.38
N SER A 269 13.07 7.42 11.79
CA SER A 269 12.59 7.16 10.42
C SER A 269 13.72 7.03 9.39
N ILE A 270 14.63 8.01 9.34
CA ILE A 270 15.77 8.01 8.40
C ILE A 270 16.68 6.79 8.65
N GLN A 271 17.02 6.50 9.91
CA GLN A 271 17.90 5.38 10.25
C GLN A 271 17.26 4.02 9.90
N ARG A 272 15.96 3.86 10.18
CA ARG A 272 15.20 2.63 9.85
C ARG A 272 15.11 2.45 8.34
N THR A 273 14.81 3.52 7.60
CA THR A 273 14.79 3.47 6.14
C THR A 273 16.16 3.13 5.58
N TRP A 274 17.27 3.70 6.08
CA TRP A 274 18.62 3.30 5.67
C TRP A 274 18.94 1.84 5.97
N ALA A 275 18.57 1.33 7.15
CA ALA A 275 18.80 -0.06 7.51
C ALA A 275 18.05 -1.03 6.57
N LEU A 276 16.79 -0.70 6.23
CA LEU A 276 15.99 -1.48 5.29
C LEU A 276 16.52 -1.39 3.85
N LEU A 277 16.98 -0.20 3.43
CA LEU A 277 17.63 -0.02 2.13
C LEU A 277 18.92 -0.82 2.02
N ALA A 278 19.78 -0.78 3.04
CA ALA A 278 21.01 -1.55 3.07
C ALA A 278 20.74 -3.07 3.01
N ALA A 279 19.76 -3.55 3.78
CA ALA A 279 19.33 -4.95 3.72
C ALA A 279 18.80 -5.31 2.32
N ALA A 280 17.98 -4.45 1.71
CA ALA A 280 17.48 -4.66 0.35
C ALA A 280 18.62 -4.68 -0.69
N THR A 281 19.62 -3.80 -0.58
CA THR A 281 20.79 -3.79 -1.47
C THR A 281 21.60 -5.09 -1.34
N VAL A 282 21.80 -5.59 -0.12
CA VAL A 282 22.48 -6.88 0.09
C VAL A 282 21.70 -8.03 -0.54
N MET A 283 20.38 -8.07 -0.38
CA MET A 283 19.52 -9.10 -0.99
C MET A 283 19.38 -8.97 -2.51
N TYR A 284 19.64 -7.80 -3.08
CA TYR A 284 19.58 -7.58 -4.53
C TYR A 284 20.70 -8.30 -5.28
N ILE A 285 21.86 -8.50 -4.66
CA ILE A 285 22.99 -9.23 -5.23
C ILE A 285 22.62 -10.71 -5.50
N PRO A 286 22.22 -11.52 -4.51
CA PRO A 286 21.82 -12.91 -4.75
C PRO A 286 20.58 -13.01 -5.65
N ALA A 287 19.68 -12.03 -5.62
CA ALA A 287 18.50 -12.00 -6.50
C ALA A 287 18.85 -11.93 -8.00
N ASN A 288 19.97 -11.32 -8.37
CA ASN A 288 20.40 -11.19 -9.77
C ASN A 288 21.44 -12.25 -10.19
N ILE A 289 22.19 -12.80 -9.24
CA ILE A 289 23.24 -13.80 -9.51
C ILE A 289 22.67 -15.21 -9.55
N TYR A 290 21.78 -15.57 -8.63
CA TYR A 290 21.24 -16.93 -8.56
C TYR A 290 20.18 -17.17 -9.65
N PRO A 291 19.96 -18.45 -10.03
CA PRO A 291 18.89 -18.79 -10.96
C PRO A 291 17.53 -18.50 -10.33
N ILE A 292 16.65 -17.90 -11.13
CA ILE A 292 15.27 -17.66 -10.76
C ILE A 292 14.38 -18.84 -11.10
N MET A 293 14.74 -19.57 -12.15
CA MET A 293 14.09 -20.79 -12.58
C MET A 293 15.15 -21.77 -13.10
N THR A 294 14.96 -23.05 -12.83
CA THR A 294 15.75 -24.13 -13.43
C THR A 294 14.82 -25.00 -14.25
N THR A 295 15.02 -25.02 -15.56
CA THR A 295 14.25 -25.86 -16.48
C THR A 295 14.99 -27.18 -16.65
N THR A 296 14.30 -28.29 -16.47
CA THR A 296 14.85 -29.63 -16.73
C THR A 296 14.12 -30.26 -17.90
N SER A 297 14.88 -30.64 -18.93
CA SER A 297 14.37 -31.30 -20.14
C SER A 297 15.30 -32.46 -20.50
N LEU A 298 14.74 -33.66 -20.67
CA LEU A 298 15.48 -34.89 -21.00
C LEU A 298 16.75 -35.15 -20.13
N GLY A 299 16.71 -34.77 -18.85
CA GLY A 299 17.82 -34.98 -17.90
C GLY A 299 18.84 -33.84 -17.82
N ASP A 300 18.84 -32.90 -18.75
CA ASP A 300 19.67 -31.69 -18.68
C ASP A 300 18.94 -30.56 -17.95
N SER A 301 19.62 -29.97 -16.96
CA SER A 301 19.11 -28.84 -16.19
C SER A 301 19.77 -27.54 -16.65
N SER A 302 18.98 -26.62 -17.22
CA SER A 302 19.42 -25.27 -17.57
C SER A 302 18.94 -24.25 -16.51
N PRO A 303 19.84 -23.73 -15.66
CA PRO A 303 19.51 -22.64 -14.75
C PRO A 303 19.47 -21.30 -15.50
N SER A 304 18.35 -20.58 -15.41
CA SER A 304 18.21 -19.24 -16.00
C SER A 304 18.12 -18.19 -14.89
N THR A 305 18.97 -17.16 -14.95
CA THR A 305 18.87 -15.96 -14.09
C THR A 305 17.84 -14.98 -14.67
N ILE A 306 17.53 -13.88 -13.97
CA ILE A 306 16.66 -12.82 -14.51
C ILE A 306 17.21 -12.30 -15.84
N VAL A 307 18.51 -11.97 -15.88
CA VAL A 307 19.18 -11.49 -17.10
C VAL A 307 19.22 -12.58 -18.16
N GLY A 308 19.51 -13.82 -17.78
CA GLY A 308 19.48 -14.97 -18.69
C GLY A 308 18.11 -15.14 -19.35
N GLY A 309 17.03 -15.07 -18.57
CA GLY A 309 15.66 -15.15 -19.08
C GLY A 309 15.29 -13.99 -20.01
N ILE A 310 15.80 -12.77 -19.77
CA ILE A 310 15.63 -11.63 -20.68
C ILE A 310 16.34 -11.90 -22.02
N VAL A 311 17.56 -12.43 -21.98
CA VAL A 311 18.34 -12.75 -23.19
C VAL A 311 17.67 -13.85 -24.01
N GLU A 312 17.19 -14.92 -23.36
CA GLU A 312 16.44 -16.00 -24.00
C GLU A 312 15.18 -15.47 -24.71
N LEU A 313 14.44 -14.57 -24.07
CA LEU A 313 13.24 -13.95 -24.66
C LEU A 313 13.55 -13.05 -25.86
N ILE A 314 14.68 -12.33 -25.82
CA ILE A 314 15.15 -11.53 -26.96
C ILE A 314 15.52 -12.44 -28.14
N GLN A 315 16.22 -13.55 -27.87
CA GLN A 315 16.58 -14.54 -28.89
C GLN A 315 15.35 -15.22 -29.50
N ALA A 316 14.31 -15.47 -28.70
CA ALA A 316 13.02 -15.98 -29.15
C ALA A 316 12.18 -14.94 -29.94
N GLY A 317 12.68 -13.72 -30.16
CA GLY A 317 11.99 -12.66 -30.91
C GLY A 317 10.95 -11.87 -30.12
N SER A 318 10.73 -12.19 -28.84
CA SER A 318 9.73 -11.57 -27.97
C SER A 318 10.22 -10.29 -27.28
N TRP A 319 10.75 -9.35 -28.07
CA TRP A 319 11.34 -8.09 -27.60
C TRP A 319 10.45 -7.29 -26.61
N PRO A 320 9.12 -7.15 -26.85
CA PRO A 320 8.25 -6.42 -25.93
C PRO A 320 8.16 -7.06 -24.53
N VAL A 321 8.12 -8.39 -24.46
CA VAL A 321 8.02 -9.14 -23.20
C VAL A 321 9.32 -9.02 -22.40
N ALA A 322 10.46 -9.17 -23.08
CA ALA A 322 11.77 -8.97 -22.48
C ALA A 322 11.94 -7.56 -21.91
N GLY A 323 11.45 -6.54 -22.61
CA GLY A 323 11.46 -5.15 -22.14
C GLY A 323 10.64 -4.92 -20.87
N VAL A 324 9.45 -5.51 -20.77
CA VAL A 324 8.61 -5.42 -19.57
C VAL A 324 9.32 -6.03 -18.36
N ILE A 325 9.88 -7.24 -18.51
CA ILE A 325 10.60 -7.93 -17.44
C ILE A 325 11.86 -7.15 -17.04
N PHE A 326 12.62 -6.62 -18.01
CA PHE A 326 13.80 -5.80 -17.72
C PHE A 326 13.46 -4.55 -16.89
N VAL A 327 12.41 -3.82 -17.28
CA VAL A 327 11.98 -2.62 -16.56
C VAL A 327 11.50 -2.99 -15.15
N ALA A 328 10.67 -4.02 -15.03
CA ALA A 328 10.08 -4.41 -13.76
C ALA A 328 11.09 -5.02 -12.78
N SER A 329 12.02 -5.85 -13.27
CA SER A 329 12.93 -6.62 -12.40
C SER A 329 14.24 -5.90 -12.08
N ILE A 330 14.68 -4.98 -12.93
CA ILE A 330 15.97 -4.29 -12.77
C ILE A 330 15.75 -2.80 -12.54
N ILE A 331 15.11 -2.10 -13.49
CA ILE A 331 14.99 -0.64 -13.43
C ILE A 331 14.15 -0.20 -12.24
N VAL A 332 13.00 -0.84 -11.99
CA VAL A 332 12.09 -0.45 -10.91
C VAL A 332 12.73 -0.63 -9.51
N PRO A 333 13.31 -1.79 -9.13
CA PRO A 333 13.99 -1.96 -7.85
C PRO A 333 15.18 -1.01 -7.67
N VAL A 334 16.03 -0.87 -8.69
CA VAL A 334 17.18 0.05 -8.64
C VAL A 334 16.72 1.49 -8.50
N GLY A 335 15.72 1.91 -9.29
CA GLY A 335 15.13 3.23 -9.22
C GLY A 335 14.56 3.55 -7.84
N LYS A 336 13.87 2.58 -7.21
CA LYS A 336 13.32 2.72 -5.86
C LYS A 336 14.43 2.83 -4.80
N LEU A 337 15.47 2.00 -4.88
CA LEU A 337 16.63 2.07 -3.98
C LEU A 337 17.33 3.44 -4.09
N CYS A 338 17.64 3.89 -5.31
CA CYS A 338 18.29 5.17 -5.56
C CYS A 338 17.43 6.36 -5.09
N ALA A 339 16.13 6.35 -5.41
CA ALA A 339 15.25 7.45 -5.06
C ALA A 339 15.02 7.56 -3.54
N LEU A 340 14.82 6.44 -2.83
CA LEU A 340 14.69 6.45 -1.37
C LEU A 340 16.02 6.83 -0.68
N ALA A 341 17.16 6.34 -1.17
CA ALA A 341 18.47 6.75 -0.65
C ALA A 341 18.71 8.26 -0.83
N TRP A 342 18.38 8.80 -2.00
CA TRP A 342 18.42 10.23 -2.27
C TRP A 342 17.50 11.03 -1.35
N LEU A 343 16.23 10.60 -1.18
CA LEU A 343 15.30 11.24 -0.25
C LEU A 343 15.81 11.23 1.18
N CYS A 344 16.44 10.14 1.63
CA CYS A 344 17.02 10.04 2.98
C CYS A 344 18.24 10.96 3.18
N THR A 345 19.11 11.11 2.18
CA THR A 345 20.25 12.04 2.27
C THR A 345 19.79 13.50 2.29
N VAL A 346 18.79 13.83 1.48
CA VAL A 346 18.28 15.19 1.30
C VAL A 346 17.33 15.62 2.42
N ALA A 347 16.66 14.68 3.11
CA ALA A 347 15.78 14.97 4.25
C ALA A 347 16.49 15.76 5.36
N ASN A 348 17.80 15.53 5.57
CA ASN A 348 18.59 16.26 6.57
C ASN A 348 19.10 17.65 6.10
N ARG A 349 18.91 18.03 4.83
CA ARG A 349 19.45 19.25 4.22
C ARG A 349 18.34 20.20 3.72
N SER A 350 17.25 20.33 4.47
CA SER A 350 16.01 20.93 3.95
C SER A 350 16.10 22.44 3.68
N HIS A 351 15.77 22.84 2.44
CA HIS A 351 15.40 24.21 2.07
C HIS A 351 13.97 24.18 1.52
N ALA A 352 13.11 25.11 1.96
CA ALA A 352 11.68 25.11 1.65
C ALA A 352 11.35 25.12 0.15
N LEU A 353 12.21 25.75 -0.68
CA LEU A 353 11.98 25.92 -2.12
C LEU A 353 11.99 24.59 -2.91
N ASN A 354 12.63 23.54 -2.41
CA ASN A 354 12.73 22.23 -3.10
C ASN A 354 11.83 21.15 -2.49
N ALA A 355 11.03 21.46 -1.47
CA ALA A 355 10.23 20.47 -0.75
C ALA A 355 9.09 19.87 -1.60
N GLN A 356 8.52 20.65 -2.51
CA GLN A 356 7.45 20.19 -3.41
C GLN A 356 7.96 19.10 -4.37
N THR A 357 9.09 19.35 -5.06
CA THR A 357 9.70 18.38 -5.99
C THR A 357 10.08 17.07 -5.29
N ARG A 358 10.60 17.15 -4.06
CA ARG A 358 10.93 15.98 -3.24
C ARG A 358 9.69 15.17 -2.86
N THR A 359 8.59 15.85 -2.55
CA THR A 359 7.30 15.20 -2.24
C THR A 359 6.72 14.51 -3.48
N THR A 360 6.82 15.14 -4.65
CA THR A 360 6.42 14.51 -5.92
C THR A 360 7.26 13.28 -6.21
N LEU A 361 8.58 13.34 -6.02
CA LEU A 361 9.45 12.17 -6.18
C LEU A 361 9.06 11.05 -5.20
N TYR A 362 8.80 11.38 -3.93
CA TYR A 362 8.30 10.43 -2.94
C TYR A 362 6.99 9.76 -3.40
N ARG A 363 5.99 10.55 -3.87
CA ARG A 363 4.73 9.99 -4.38
C ARG A 363 4.94 9.06 -5.58
N ILE A 364 5.85 9.41 -6.49
CA ILE A 364 6.20 8.54 -7.63
C ILE A 364 6.82 7.23 -7.12
N THR A 365 7.74 7.29 -6.15
CA THR A 365 8.35 6.08 -5.58
C THR A 365 7.36 5.21 -4.82
N GLU A 366 6.40 5.81 -4.12
CA GLU A 366 5.34 5.09 -3.42
C GLU A 366 4.37 4.43 -4.42
N PHE A 367 3.99 5.15 -5.47
CA PHE A 367 3.16 4.62 -6.56
C PHE A 367 3.84 3.41 -7.22
N ILE A 368 5.06 3.58 -7.73
CA ILE A 368 5.85 2.50 -8.34
C ILE A 368 6.08 1.35 -7.35
N GLY A 369 6.23 1.67 -6.07
CA GLY A 369 6.50 0.71 -5.00
C GLY A 369 5.48 -0.42 -4.90
N ARG A 370 4.19 -0.13 -5.12
CA ARG A 370 3.11 -1.15 -5.18
C ARG A 370 3.31 -2.12 -6.35
N TRP A 371 3.71 -1.61 -7.52
CA TRP A 371 3.89 -2.40 -8.74
C TRP A 371 5.14 -3.27 -8.74
N SER A 372 6.09 -3.00 -7.84
CA SER A 372 7.32 -3.80 -7.72
C SER A 372 7.06 -5.27 -7.35
N MET A 373 5.85 -5.64 -6.92
CA MET A 373 5.44 -7.02 -6.62
C MET A 373 5.04 -7.84 -7.86
N VAL A 374 4.83 -7.20 -9.03
CA VAL A 374 4.39 -7.89 -10.27
C VAL A 374 5.27 -9.10 -10.56
N ASP A 375 6.59 -8.97 -10.47
CA ASP A 375 7.54 -10.00 -10.89
C ASP A 375 7.49 -11.27 -10.04
N ILE A 376 7.24 -11.14 -8.74
CA ILE A 376 7.09 -12.31 -7.85
C ILE A 376 5.85 -13.10 -8.28
N PHE A 377 4.77 -12.41 -8.62
CA PHE A 377 3.56 -13.05 -9.14
C PHE A 377 3.81 -13.67 -10.51
N VAL A 378 4.56 -13.01 -11.40
CA VAL A 378 4.93 -13.58 -12.71
C VAL A 378 5.67 -14.90 -12.54
N VAL A 379 6.68 -14.94 -11.67
CA VAL A 379 7.45 -16.18 -11.41
C VAL A 379 6.58 -17.26 -10.80
N ALA A 380 5.74 -16.93 -9.81
CA ALA A 380 4.85 -17.89 -9.16
C ALA A 380 3.84 -18.50 -10.15
N ILE A 381 3.25 -17.68 -11.03
CA ILE A 381 2.32 -18.14 -12.06
C ILE A 381 3.06 -18.97 -13.10
N LEU A 382 4.21 -18.53 -13.59
CA LEU A 382 4.98 -19.27 -14.59
C LEU A 382 5.39 -20.66 -14.10
N VAL A 383 5.81 -20.78 -12.84
CA VAL A 383 6.11 -22.07 -12.20
C VAL A 383 4.88 -22.97 -12.14
N ALA A 384 3.71 -22.41 -11.83
CA ALA A 384 2.47 -23.19 -11.83
C ALA A 384 2.04 -23.63 -13.24
N LEU A 385 2.18 -22.73 -14.24
CA LEU A 385 1.78 -22.99 -15.63
C LEU A 385 2.65 -24.05 -16.30
N ILE A 386 3.98 -24.01 -16.15
CA ILE A 386 4.88 -24.90 -16.87
C ILE A 386 4.82 -26.35 -16.34
N ARG A 387 4.48 -26.55 -15.06
CA ARG A 387 4.38 -27.91 -14.48
C ARG A 387 3.17 -28.71 -14.99
N ALA A 388 2.27 -28.11 -15.76
CA ALA A 388 1.20 -28.83 -16.41
C ALA A 388 1.69 -29.72 -17.58
N ASP A 389 2.92 -29.51 -18.06
CA ASP A 389 3.55 -30.30 -19.11
C ASP A 389 4.39 -31.45 -18.50
N SER A 390 3.97 -32.69 -18.74
CA SER A 390 4.61 -33.91 -18.18
C SER A 390 6.04 -34.18 -18.68
N LEU A 391 6.54 -33.36 -19.63
CA LEU A 391 7.85 -33.52 -20.27
C LEU A 391 8.91 -32.50 -19.81
N MET A 392 8.51 -31.39 -19.18
CA MET A 392 9.43 -30.34 -18.72
C MET A 392 9.07 -29.92 -17.30
N THR A 393 10.03 -30.02 -16.36
CA THR A 393 9.82 -29.50 -15.00
C THR A 393 10.62 -28.22 -14.78
N VAL A 394 9.93 -27.16 -14.39
CA VAL A 394 10.52 -25.87 -14.01
C VAL A 394 10.39 -25.70 -12.51
N ASN A 395 11.53 -25.68 -11.82
CA ASN A 395 11.58 -25.46 -10.39
C ASN A 395 11.98 -24.01 -10.09
N PRO A 396 11.33 -23.34 -9.11
CA PRO A 396 11.73 -22.02 -8.67
C PRO A 396 13.11 -22.10 -8.03
N GLY A 397 14.02 -21.25 -8.49
CA GLY A 397 15.37 -21.15 -7.94
C GLY A 397 15.42 -20.24 -6.70
N PRO A 398 16.55 -20.26 -5.96
CA PRO A 398 16.71 -19.50 -4.72
C PRO A 398 16.66 -17.97 -4.92
N ALA A 399 16.86 -17.47 -6.15
CA ALA A 399 16.73 -16.05 -6.45
C ALA A 399 15.30 -15.53 -6.23
N ALA A 400 14.27 -16.37 -6.34
CA ALA A 400 12.88 -15.94 -6.12
C ALA A 400 12.64 -15.41 -4.70
N LEU A 401 13.20 -16.06 -3.67
CA LEU A 401 13.14 -15.58 -2.29
C LEU A 401 13.95 -14.30 -2.09
N ALA A 402 15.15 -14.24 -2.67
CA ALA A 402 16.02 -13.08 -2.54
C ALA A 402 15.37 -11.85 -3.18
N PHE A 403 14.84 -12.01 -4.39
CA PHE A 403 14.11 -10.98 -5.10
C PHE A 403 12.84 -10.56 -4.33
N GLY A 404 12.06 -11.53 -3.83
CA GLY A 404 10.89 -11.24 -3.00
C GLY A 404 11.23 -10.44 -1.74
N SER A 405 12.36 -10.75 -1.11
CA SER A 405 12.87 -10.02 0.05
C SER A 405 13.22 -8.57 -0.30
N VAL A 406 13.85 -8.31 -1.45
CA VAL A 406 14.15 -6.93 -1.93
C VAL A 406 12.85 -6.12 -2.06
N VAL A 407 11.83 -6.69 -2.68
CA VAL A 407 10.55 -6.01 -2.90
C VAL A 407 9.88 -5.67 -1.56
N VAL A 408 9.80 -6.64 -0.64
CA VAL A 408 9.21 -6.42 0.70
C VAL A 408 10.02 -5.40 1.50
N LEU A 409 11.34 -5.53 1.55
CA LEU A 409 12.21 -4.61 2.30
C LEU A 409 12.13 -3.18 1.74
N THR A 410 12.10 -3.00 0.42
CA THR A 410 11.94 -1.67 -0.18
C THR A 410 10.53 -1.10 0.04
N MET A 411 9.49 -1.94 0.11
CA MET A 411 8.14 -1.50 0.47
C MET A 411 8.11 -1.03 1.92
N LEU A 412 8.66 -1.81 2.84
CA LEU A 412 8.79 -1.42 4.25
C LEU A 412 9.62 -0.15 4.41
N ALA A 413 10.71 0.01 3.66
CA ALA A 413 11.56 1.20 3.67
C ALA A 413 10.79 2.48 3.30
N ALA A 414 9.92 2.38 2.28
CA ALA A 414 9.04 3.47 1.88
C ALA A 414 8.00 3.78 2.97
N MET A 415 7.39 2.75 3.58
CA MET A 415 6.41 2.93 4.67
C MET A 415 7.02 3.50 5.95
N THR A 416 8.30 3.25 6.23
CA THR A 416 8.98 3.81 7.41
C THR A 416 9.51 5.22 7.19
N PHE A 417 9.63 5.67 5.94
CA PHE A 417 10.06 7.03 5.61
C PHE A 417 8.93 8.02 5.89
N ASP A 418 9.21 9.06 6.69
CA ASP A 418 8.23 10.09 7.04
C ASP A 418 8.33 11.28 6.06
N PRO A 419 7.41 11.43 5.08
CA PRO A 419 7.48 12.50 4.09
C PRO A 419 7.45 13.91 4.69
N ARG A 420 6.95 14.06 5.93
CA ARG A 420 6.90 15.35 6.64
C ARG A 420 8.29 15.91 6.91
N LEU A 421 9.30 15.06 7.03
CA LEU A 421 10.70 15.46 7.22
C LEU A 421 11.24 16.28 6.02
N LEU A 422 10.68 16.07 4.82
CA LEU A 422 11.07 16.84 3.63
C LEU A 422 10.70 18.33 3.72
N TRP A 423 9.74 18.66 4.59
CA TRP A 423 9.15 19.99 4.75
C TRP A 423 9.56 20.70 6.05
N ASP A 424 10.21 19.99 6.96
CA ASP A 424 10.73 20.55 8.21
C ASP A 424 11.92 21.46 7.89
N ALA A 425 11.97 22.68 8.45
CA ALA A 425 13.14 23.52 8.32
C ALA A 425 14.31 22.90 9.14
N PRO A 426 15.56 23.01 8.68
CA PRO A 426 16.70 22.62 9.50
C PRO A 426 16.62 23.41 10.80
N ILE A 427 16.79 22.73 11.93
CA ILE A 427 16.93 23.41 13.21
C ILE A 427 18.21 24.25 13.09
N THR A 428 18.06 25.54 12.79
CA THR A 428 19.15 26.49 13.01
C THR A 428 19.44 26.39 14.49
N LYS A 429 20.57 25.76 14.86
CA LYS A 429 21.16 25.92 16.19
C LYS A 429 21.32 27.42 16.37
N HIS A 430 20.37 28.06 17.05
CA HIS A 430 20.59 29.41 17.55
C HIS A 430 21.86 29.33 18.42
N PRO A 431 22.93 30.08 18.11
CA PRO A 431 24.00 30.22 19.08
C PRO A 431 23.35 30.81 20.33
N GLY A 432 23.59 30.17 21.46
CA GLY A 432 22.97 30.55 22.71
C GLY A 432 23.17 32.04 23.00
N ARG A 433 22.09 32.66 23.48
CA ARG A 433 22.13 33.51 24.67
C ARG A 433 23.29 34.52 24.68
N GLN A 434 23.17 35.60 23.93
CA GLN A 434 23.89 36.83 24.26
C GLN A 434 22.92 38.00 24.40
N ALA A 435 22.89 38.48 25.65
CA ALA A 435 22.53 39.80 26.10
C ALA A 435 21.12 40.32 25.75
N ALA A 436 20.22 40.13 26.71
CA ALA A 436 19.31 41.19 27.10
C ALA A 436 20.12 42.45 27.40
N ARG A 437 20.30 43.34 26.42
CA ARG A 437 20.68 44.73 26.70
C ARG A 437 19.39 45.50 26.90
N LYS A 438 19.06 45.63 28.17
CA LYS A 438 18.12 46.57 28.77
C LYS A 438 18.55 47.97 28.32
N GLU A 439 17.89 48.55 27.31
CA GLU A 439 17.89 50.01 27.15
C GLU A 439 16.84 50.55 28.11
N ILE A 440 17.36 51.00 29.24
CA ILE A 440 16.70 51.84 30.21
C ILE A 440 16.45 53.17 29.50
N ILE A 441 15.18 53.54 29.41
CA ILE A 441 14.74 54.90 29.11
C ILE A 441 15.07 55.71 30.36
N ASP A 442 16.04 56.62 30.26
CA ASP A 442 16.26 57.73 31.21
C ASP A 442 16.57 58.99 30.39
N GLY A 443 15.78 60.04 30.58
CA GLY A 443 15.98 61.39 30.05
C GLY A 443 14.76 62.00 29.39
#